data_AF-A0A7V3HUQ0-F1
#
_entry.id   AF-A0A7V3HUQ0-F1
#
_cell.length_a   1.000
_cell.length_b   1.000
_cell.length_c   1.000
_cell.angle_alpha   90.00
_cell.angle_beta   90.00
_cell.angle_gamma   90.00
#
_symmetry.space_group_name_H-M   'P 1'
#
loop_
_entity.id
_entity.type
_entity.pdbx_description
1 polymer ?
#
loop_
_entity_poly.entity_id
_entity_poly.type
_entity_poly.pdbx_seq_one_letter_code
_entity_poly.pdbx_strand_id
1 'polypeptide(L)'
;MQKPHLSAVTSKGVEFLIKVKFTHLHENDILMSEDNYTIKVIKSEDVVYELKFNDPLTFAKTAYEIGNRHQPICIEAYKITVLDDLSLSDIIKTSQSDETIEITKTQKYFKPNGKAHHSH
;
A
#
# COMPACT_ATOMS: atom_id res chain seq x y z
N MET A 1 -8.91 -4.44 5.12
CA MET A 1 -8.85 -5.64 4.22
C MET A 1 -10.24 -5.90 3.66
N GLN A 2 -10.38 -6.18 2.36
CA GLN A 2 -11.67 -6.13 1.64
C GLN A 2 -12.30 -7.49 1.30
N LYS A 3 -11.73 -8.61 1.76
CA LYS A 3 -12.20 -9.96 1.37
C LYS A 3 -12.96 -10.63 2.52
N PRO A 4 -14.24 -11.05 2.34
CA PRO A 4 -15.06 -11.69 3.38
C PRO A 4 -14.68 -13.17 3.65
N HIS A 5 -13.96 -13.77 2.70
CA HIS A 5 -13.41 -15.11 2.79
C HIS A 5 -11.92 -15.04 2.48
N LEU A 6 -11.08 -15.34 3.47
CA LEU A 6 -9.64 -15.34 3.29
C LEU A 6 -8.98 -16.41 4.16
N SER A 7 -7.93 -17.02 3.63
CA SER A 7 -6.94 -17.74 4.43
C SER A 7 -5.91 -16.74 4.95
N ALA A 8 -5.56 -16.86 6.23
CA ALA A 8 -4.54 -16.03 6.87
C ALA A 8 -3.66 -16.88 7.78
N VAL A 9 -2.44 -16.42 7.96
CA VAL A 9 -1.53 -16.93 8.98
C VAL A 9 -1.31 -15.83 9.99
N THR A 10 -1.49 -16.13 11.27
CA THR A 10 -1.19 -15.18 12.34
C THR A 10 0.31 -14.95 12.48
N SER A 11 0.70 -13.87 13.18
CA SER A 11 2.11 -13.62 13.53
C SER A 11 2.77 -14.74 14.36
N LYS A 12 1.98 -15.68 14.90
CA LYS A 12 2.45 -16.87 15.63
C LYS A 12 2.49 -18.14 14.76
N GLY A 13 2.27 -18.03 13.45
CA GLY A 13 2.32 -19.16 12.52
C GLY A 13 1.08 -20.07 12.52
N VAL A 14 -0.01 -19.67 13.19
CA VAL A 14 -1.26 -20.44 13.19
C VAL A 14 -2.10 -20.04 11.98
N GLU A 15 -2.50 -21.04 11.20
CA GLU A 15 -3.35 -20.88 10.02
C GLU A 15 -4.83 -20.77 10.41
N PHE A 16 -5.55 -19.85 9.77
CA PHE A 16 -6.98 -19.65 9.96
C PHE A 16 -7.68 -19.46 8.63
N LEU A 17 -8.93 -19.91 8.60
CA LEU A 17 -9.87 -19.60 7.54
C LEU A 17 -10.93 -18.66 8.12
N ILE A 18 -10.95 -17.42 7.62
CA ILE A 18 -11.87 -16.38 8.09
C ILE A 18 -13.11 -16.42 7.19
N LYS A 19 -14.28 -16.69 7.78
CA LYS A 19 -15.59 -16.57 7.15
C LYS A 19 -16.42 -15.55 7.92
N VAL A 20 -16.43 -14.31 7.46
CA VAL A 20 -17.22 -13.24 8.09
C VAL A 20 -18.30 -12.73 7.14
N LYS A 21 -19.45 -12.34 7.68
CA LYS A 21 -20.56 -11.77 6.90
C LYS A 21 -20.35 -10.29 6.52
N PHE A 22 -19.28 -9.67 7.00
CA PHE A 22 -18.95 -8.27 6.74
C PHE A 22 -18.05 -8.12 5.50
N THR A 23 -18.17 -6.99 4.81
CA THR A 23 -17.39 -6.71 3.59
C THR A 23 -15.96 -6.22 3.89
N HIS A 24 -15.70 -5.73 5.11
CA HIS A 24 -14.42 -5.11 5.47
C HIS A 24 -13.97 -5.49 6.88
N LEU A 25 -12.66 -5.75 7.03
CA LEU A 25 -11.97 -5.80 8.31
C LEU A 25 -11.24 -4.48 8.56
N HIS A 26 -11.48 -3.90 9.73
CA HIS A 26 -10.87 -2.68 10.22
C HIS A 26 -9.72 -2.97 11.19
N GLU A 27 -8.84 -1.99 11.36
CA GLU A 27 -7.79 -2.07 12.35
C GLU A 27 -8.39 -2.13 13.76
N ASN A 28 -7.83 -2.98 14.61
CA ASN A 28 -8.29 -3.27 15.97
C ASN A 28 -9.58 -4.10 16.07
N ASP A 29 -10.16 -4.57 14.96
CA ASP A 29 -11.22 -5.58 15.01
C ASP A 29 -10.73 -6.82 15.77
N ILE A 30 -11.58 -7.37 16.64
CA ILE A 30 -11.33 -8.62 17.35
C ILE A 30 -12.17 -9.70 16.69
N LEU A 31 -11.52 -10.68 16.07
CA LEU A 31 -12.18 -11.86 15.55
C LEU A 31 -12.10 -12.96 16.60
N MET A 32 -13.23 -13.58 16.88
CA MET A 32 -13.34 -14.69 17.81
C MET A 32 -13.81 -15.93 17.06
N SER A 33 -13.08 -17.03 17.24
CA SER A 33 -13.43 -18.37 16.76
C SER A 33 -14.56 -18.98 17.62
N GLU A 34 -15.23 -20.00 17.08
CA GLU A 34 -16.17 -20.85 17.81
C GLU A 34 -15.52 -21.52 19.04
N ASP A 35 -14.21 -21.77 19.00
CA ASP A 35 -13.42 -22.33 20.11
C ASP A 35 -12.88 -21.26 21.07
N ASN A 36 -13.49 -20.07 21.11
CA ASN A 36 -13.07 -18.90 21.92
C ASN A 36 -11.64 -18.37 21.64
N TYR A 37 -10.98 -18.81 20.56
CA TYR A 37 -9.69 -18.24 20.16
C TYR A 37 -9.89 -16.83 19.59
N THR A 38 -9.14 -15.86 20.09
CA THR A 38 -9.27 -14.46 19.65
C THR A 38 -8.03 -13.97 18.90
N ILE A 39 -8.24 -13.27 17.80
CA ILE A 39 -7.20 -12.57 17.04
C ILE A 39 -7.57 -11.11 16.87
N LYS A 40 -6.58 -10.24 17.06
CA LYS A 40 -6.71 -8.82 16.80
C LYS A 40 -6.21 -8.53 15.38
N VAL A 41 -7.03 -7.87 14.59
CA VAL A 41 -6.62 -7.38 13.26
C VAL A 41 -5.70 -6.18 13.46
N ILE A 42 -4.47 -6.31 12.96
CA ILE A 42 -3.47 -5.23 12.97
C ILE A 42 -3.14 -4.92 11.52
N LYS A 43 -3.06 -3.64 11.17
CA LYS A 43 -2.57 -3.23 9.86
C LYS A 43 -1.07 -3.45 9.82
N SER A 44 -0.58 -4.21 8.86
CA SER A 44 0.86 -4.28 8.56
C SER A 44 1.31 -3.03 7.82
N GLU A 45 2.57 -2.65 7.98
CA GLU A 45 3.19 -1.67 7.10
C GLU A 45 3.34 -2.26 5.69
N ASP A 46 3.27 -1.38 4.70
CA ASP A 46 3.44 -1.70 3.30
C ASP A 46 4.89 -1.42 2.90
N VAL A 47 5.46 -2.26 2.03
CA VAL A 47 6.74 -1.93 1.38
C VAL A 47 6.47 -0.90 0.30
N VAL A 48 7.14 0.24 0.38
CA VAL A 48 6.90 1.41 -0.48
C VAL A 48 8.20 1.98 -1.03
N TYR A 49 8.08 2.76 -2.11
CA TYR A 49 9.09 3.73 -2.51
C TYR A 49 8.61 5.14 -2.15
N GLU A 50 9.51 5.92 -1.56
CA GLU A 50 9.37 7.36 -1.39
C GLU A 50 10.34 8.04 -2.37
N LEU A 51 9.80 8.88 -3.25
CA LEU A 51 10.54 9.70 -4.19
C LEU A 51 10.41 11.15 -3.71
N LYS A 52 11.52 11.82 -3.42
CA LYS A 52 11.55 13.24 -3.11
C LYS A 52 12.21 14.00 -4.25
N PHE A 53 11.67 15.17 -4.54
CA PHE A 53 12.03 15.97 -5.71
C PHE A 53 12.50 17.34 -5.27
N ASN A 54 13.40 17.95 -6.03
CA ASN A 54 13.79 19.36 -5.87
C ASN A 54 13.35 20.23 -7.07
N ASP A 55 12.88 19.60 -8.15
CA ASP A 55 12.42 20.25 -9.37
C ASP A 55 10.91 19.99 -9.61
N PRO A 56 10.10 21.04 -9.83
CA PRO A 56 8.65 20.89 -10.04
C PRO A 56 8.28 20.21 -11.36
N LEU A 57 9.10 20.32 -12.41
CA LEU A 57 8.79 19.71 -13.70
C LEU A 57 8.99 18.19 -13.66
N THR A 58 10.10 17.73 -13.06
CA THR A 58 10.37 16.31 -12.81
C THR A 58 9.30 15.71 -11.92
N PHE A 59 8.94 16.39 -10.81
CA PHE A 59 7.84 15.95 -9.94
C PHE A 59 6.52 15.76 -10.70
N ALA A 60 6.11 16.74 -11.52
CA ALA A 60 4.87 16.66 -12.27
C ALA A 60 4.89 15.54 -13.32
N LYS A 61 6.01 15.38 -14.05
CA LYS A 61 6.17 14.29 -15.03
C LYS A 61 6.11 12.92 -14.37
N THR A 62 6.83 12.71 -13.27
CA THR A 62 6.82 11.43 -12.55
C THR A 62 5.43 11.13 -11.99
N ALA A 63 4.73 12.12 -11.44
CA ALA A 63 3.34 11.94 -10.99
C ALA A 63 2.40 11.54 -12.15
N TYR A 64 2.55 12.17 -13.31
CA TYR A 64 1.78 11.84 -14.52
C TYR A 64 2.03 10.41 -15.00
N GLU A 65 3.30 9.99 -15.11
CA GLU A 65 3.67 8.64 -15.53
C GLU A 65 3.12 7.57 -14.59
N ILE A 66 3.21 7.77 -13.27
CA ILE A 66 2.63 6.84 -12.28
C ILE A 66 1.10 6.81 -12.41
N GLY A 67 0.45 7.97 -12.56
CA GLY A 67 -0.99 8.09 -12.74
C GLY A 67 -1.49 7.34 -13.99
N ASN A 68 -0.74 7.38 -15.09
CA ASN A 68 -1.04 6.64 -16.33
C ASN A 68 -1.02 5.11 -16.15
N ARG A 69 -0.39 4.61 -15.10
CA ARG A 69 -0.41 3.17 -14.75
C ARG A 69 -1.64 2.76 -13.94
N HIS A 70 -2.53 3.71 -13.66
CA HIS A 70 -3.71 3.52 -12.81
C HIS A 70 -3.35 2.91 -11.44
N GLN A 71 -2.15 3.20 -10.94
CA GLN A 71 -1.67 2.69 -9.66
C GLN A 71 -2.05 3.64 -8.52
N PRO A 72 -2.31 3.10 -7.31
CA PRO A 72 -2.43 3.91 -6.11
C PRO A 72 -1.17 4.75 -5.88
N ILE A 73 -1.34 6.06 -5.75
CA ILE A 73 -0.25 7.02 -5.54
C ILE A 73 -0.58 7.95 -4.37
N CYS A 74 0.41 8.25 -3.53
CA CYS A 74 0.32 9.30 -2.53
C CYS A 74 1.20 10.48 -2.95
N ILE A 75 0.61 11.66 -3.16
CA ILE A 75 1.29 12.88 -3.60
C ILE A 75 1.22 13.90 -2.46
N GLU A 76 2.40 14.33 -2.02
CA GLU A 76 2.63 15.36 -1.02
C GLU A 76 3.56 16.44 -1.61
N ALA A 77 3.83 17.52 -0.87
CA ALA A 77 4.72 18.59 -1.34
C ALA A 77 6.10 18.03 -1.70
N TYR A 78 6.44 18.06 -3.00
CA TYR A 78 7.70 17.54 -3.55
C TYR A 78 8.04 16.09 -3.16
N LYS A 79 7.02 15.28 -2.90
CA LYS A 79 7.20 13.88 -2.51
C LYS A 79 6.09 13.02 -3.09
N ILE A 80 6.48 11.90 -3.69
CA ILE A 80 5.57 10.86 -4.16
C ILE A 80 5.87 9.59 -3.37
N THR A 81 4.83 8.92 -2.89
CA THR A 81 4.92 7.56 -2.36
C THR A 81 4.09 6.62 -3.21
N VAL A 82 4.66 5.45 -3.52
CA VAL A 82 3.98 4.34 -4.19
C VAL A 82 4.29 3.02 -3.51
N LEU A 83 3.43 2.02 -3.71
CA LEU A 83 3.70 0.64 -3.29
C LEU A 83 4.85 0.04 -4.10
N ASP A 84 5.58 -0.92 -3.51
CA ASP A 84 6.54 -1.77 -4.23
C ASP A 84 5.78 -2.73 -5.16
N ASP A 85 5.37 -2.22 -6.32
CA ASP A 85 4.59 -2.93 -7.33
C ASP A 85 5.40 -3.10 -8.62
N LEU A 86 5.33 -4.29 -9.22
CA LEU A 86 6.03 -4.62 -10.46
C LEU A 86 5.65 -3.69 -11.62
N SER A 87 4.40 -3.20 -11.66
CA SER A 87 3.88 -2.29 -12.68
C SER A 87 4.54 -0.91 -12.69
N LEU A 88 5.22 -0.53 -11.60
CA LEU A 88 5.96 0.73 -11.48
C LEU A 88 7.47 0.54 -11.57
N SER A 89 7.95 -0.70 -11.76
CA SER A 89 9.38 -1.02 -11.66
C SER A 89 10.26 -0.30 -12.68
N ASP A 90 9.74 -0.02 -13.88
CA ASP A 90 10.41 0.75 -14.93
C ASP A 90 10.50 2.24 -14.58
N ILE A 91 9.42 2.81 -14.05
CA ILE A 91 9.39 4.20 -13.57
C ILE A 91 10.38 4.38 -12.42
N ILE A 92 10.38 3.48 -11.43
CA ILE A 92 11.31 3.54 -10.30
C ILE A 92 12.77 3.45 -10.78
N LYS A 93 13.09 2.53 -11.68
CA LYS A 93 14.46 2.40 -12.24
C LYS A 93 14.89 3.65 -13.00
N THR A 94 13.98 4.23 -13.77
CA THR A 94 14.24 5.48 -14.51
C THR A 94 14.51 6.62 -13.53
N SER A 95 13.67 6.77 -12.50
CA SER A 95 13.85 7.80 -11.47
C SER A 95 15.12 7.58 -10.63
N GLN A 96 15.53 6.34 -10.39
CA GLN A 96 16.80 6.03 -9.71
C GLN A 96 18.05 6.44 -10.50
N SER A 97 17.90 6.63 -11.81
CA SER A 97 19.00 7.09 -12.68
C SER A 97 19.07 8.62 -12.76
N ASP A 98 18.11 9.33 -12.17
CA ASP A 98 18.08 10.79 -12.07
C ASP A 98 18.60 11.22 -10.70
N GLU A 99 19.80 11.79 -10.66
CA GLU A 99 20.46 12.23 -9.42
C GLU A 99 19.71 13.35 -8.68
N THR A 100 18.72 13.99 -9.33
CA THR A 100 17.89 15.03 -8.70
C THR A 100 16.73 14.47 -7.88
N ILE A 101 16.47 13.17 -7.96
CA ILE A 101 15.40 12.48 -7.24
C ILE A 101 16.00 11.62 -6.12
N GLU A 102 15.68 11.93 -4.87
CA GLU A 102 16.04 11.07 -3.73
C GLU A 102 15.00 9.96 -3.60
N ILE A 103 15.44 8.70 -3.75
CA ILE A 103 14.54 7.54 -3.67
C ILE A 103 14.91 6.65 -2.50
N THR A 104 13.95 6.40 -1.62
CA THR A 104 14.10 5.50 -0.47
C THR A 104 13.08 4.37 -0.55
N LYS A 105 13.53 3.14 -0.33
CA LYS A 105 12.66 1.97 -0.12
C LYS A 105 12.51 1.75 1.39
N THR A 106 11.28 1.74 1.88
CA THR A 106 10.99 1.64 3.33
C THR A 106 9.69 0.87 3.60
N GLN A 107 9.41 0.57 4.87
CA GLN A 107 8.10 0.09 5.31
C GLN A 107 7.35 1.23 6.00
N LYS A 108 6.10 1.46 5.58
CA LYS A 108 5.20 2.42 6.25
C LYS A 108 3.75 2.14 5.91
N TYR A 109 2.84 2.72 6.66
CA TYR A 109 1.43 2.70 6.28
C TYR A 109 1.18 3.52 5.01
N PHE A 110 0.78 2.84 3.93
CA PHE A 110 0.42 3.51 2.70
C PHE A 110 -1.03 4.01 2.73
N LYS A 111 -1.23 5.27 2.31
CA LYS A 111 -2.52 5.94 2.17
C LYS A 111 -2.53 6.72 0.84
N PRO A 112 -3.12 6.20 -0.24
CA PRO A 112 -3.13 6.87 -1.53
C PRO A 112 -4.02 8.14 -1.52
N ASN A 113 -3.73 9.08 -2.41
CA ASN A 113 -4.58 10.25 -2.64
C ASN A 113 -5.90 9.80 -3.33
N GLY A 114 -7.02 10.41 -2.92
CA GLY A 114 -8.33 10.20 -3.54
C GLY A 114 -8.94 8.81 -3.29
N LYS A 115 -10.00 8.48 -4.05
CA LYS A 115 -10.67 7.16 -4.02
C LYS A 115 -9.96 6.17 -4.95
N ALA A 116 -8.66 5.96 -4.79
CA ALA A 116 -7.90 5.01 -5.63
C ALA A 116 -8.38 3.55 -5.49
N HIS A 117 -9.26 3.28 -4.52
CA HIS A 117 -10.09 2.07 -4.51
C HIS A 117 -11.36 2.35 -5.32
N HIS A 118 -11.45 1.75 -6.51
CA HIS A 118 -12.73 1.62 -7.21
C HIS A 118 -13.74 0.99 -6.23
N SER A 119 -14.73 1.78 -5.84
CA SER A 119 -15.99 1.28 -5.32
C SER A 119 -16.67 0.51 -6.46
N HIS A 120 -16.49 -0.80 -6.46
CA HIS A 120 -17.36 -1.74 -7.15
C HIS A 120 -18.56 -2.05 -6.25
#